data_AF-A0A833W8P6-F1
#
_entry.id   AF-A0A833W8P6-F1
#
_cell.length_a   1.000
_cell.length_b   1.000
_cell.length_c   1.000
_cell.angle_alpha   90.00
_cell.angle_beta   90.00
_cell.angle_gamma   90.00
#
_symmetry.space_group_name_H-M   'P 1'
#
loop_
_entity.id
_entity.type
_entity.pdbx_description
1 polymer ?
#
loop_
_entity_poly.entity_id
_entity_poly.type
_entity_poly.pdbx_seq_one_letter_code
_entity_poly.pdbx_strand_id
1 'polypeptide(L)'
;MEDSLLRTWTGESQSPTNVFQWLKLYDDVDTAFTADNLIKFANYVDDFNLKEPKHAKSVLKIYRNRFRDADMAIKLVAALDDPATRAVAQKLQTPATSQKLDALVKFIGLKGGERNLISTLNQTFGSKRELASVLNSASTTTEATTLQKKQFSTWIAQGIRPENIMSGIFTKGVNSATDEEKVIVTKFKAFYQSELHE
;
A
#
# COMPACT_ATOMS: atom_id res chain seq x y z
N MET A 1 20.31 -9.83 29.35
CA MET A 1 19.20 -10.56 30.00
C MET A 1 18.21 -11.05 28.96
N GLU A 2 17.76 -10.19 28.04
CA GLU A 2 16.85 -10.55 26.94
C GLU A 2 17.34 -11.70 26.06
N ASP A 3 18.61 -11.71 25.62
CA ASP A 3 19.17 -12.81 24.81
C ASP A 3 19.13 -14.17 25.50
N SER A 4 19.22 -14.19 26.84
CA SER A 4 19.09 -15.41 27.62
C SER A 4 17.66 -15.92 27.60
N LEU A 5 16.67 -15.03 27.67
CA LEU A 5 15.25 -15.38 27.58
C LEU A 5 14.90 -15.93 26.19
N LEU A 6 15.40 -15.31 25.13
CA LEU A 6 15.19 -15.78 23.76
C LEU A 6 15.75 -17.19 23.55
N ARG A 7 16.93 -17.49 24.08
CA ARG A 7 17.52 -18.84 24.04
C ARG A 7 16.65 -19.85 24.79
N THR A 8 16.17 -19.49 25.98
CA THR A 8 15.26 -20.34 26.76
C THR A 8 13.97 -20.62 25.99
N TRP A 9 13.30 -19.57 25.50
CA TRP A 9 12.05 -19.68 24.74
C TRP A 9 12.22 -20.49 23.45
N THR A 10 13.36 -20.34 22.78
CA THR A 10 13.71 -21.15 21.60
C THR A 10 13.92 -22.61 21.98
N GLY A 11 14.53 -22.90 23.14
CA GLY A 11 14.69 -24.24 23.68
C GLY A 11 13.35 -24.91 24.03
N GLU A 12 12.41 -24.12 24.53
CA GLU A 12 11.06 -24.54 24.92
C GLU A 12 10.04 -24.53 23.77
N SER A 13 10.44 -24.20 22.53
CA SER A 13 9.53 -24.03 21.39
C SER A 13 8.37 -23.08 21.70
N GLN A 14 8.62 -21.98 22.40
CA GLN A 14 7.55 -21.03 22.72
C GLN A 14 6.98 -20.41 21.44
N SER A 15 5.65 -20.34 21.36
CA SER A 15 4.96 -19.80 20.19
C SER A 15 5.45 -18.38 19.87
N PRO A 16 5.81 -18.09 18.60
CA PRO A 16 6.14 -16.73 18.15
C PRO A 16 5.11 -15.67 18.53
N THR A 17 3.82 -16.03 18.61
CA THR A 17 2.77 -15.09 19.06
C THR A 17 2.96 -14.71 20.53
N ASN A 18 3.37 -15.64 21.40
CA ASN A 18 3.62 -15.36 22.82
C ASN A 18 4.86 -14.50 22.99
N VAL A 19 5.94 -14.85 22.30
CA VAL A 19 7.18 -14.07 22.33
C VAL A 19 6.97 -12.65 21.81
N PHE A 20 6.15 -12.47 20.77
CA PHE A 20 5.75 -11.15 20.30
C PHE A 20 5.06 -10.31 21.40
N GLN A 21 4.23 -10.95 22.24
CA GLN A 21 3.59 -10.30 23.39
C GLN A 21 4.58 -10.01 24.53
N TRP A 22 5.47 -10.96 24.87
CA TRP A 22 6.43 -10.78 25.96
C TRP A 22 7.49 -9.73 25.65
N LEU A 23 7.89 -9.62 24.39
CA LEU A 23 8.75 -8.55 23.90
C LEU A 23 8.01 -7.21 23.73
N LYS A 24 6.69 -7.18 23.98
CA LYS A 24 5.83 -6.00 23.84
C LYS A 24 5.87 -5.35 22.46
N LEU A 25 6.15 -6.14 21.42
CA LEU A 25 6.23 -5.64 20.04
C LEU A 25 4.85 -5.28 19.46
N TYR A 26 3.77 -5.47 20.22
CA TYR A 26 2.43 -5.07 19.83
C TYR A 26 2.06 -3.64 20.24
N ASP A 27 2.84 -3.01 21.14
CA ASP A 27 2.50 -1.70 21.73
C ASP A 27 2.56 -0.59 20.68
N ASP A 28 3.59 -0.62 19.82
CA ASP A 28 3.87 0.43 18.86
C ASP A 28 4.56 -0.12 17.61
N VAL A 29 4.11 0.35 16.44
CA VAL A 29 4.62 -0.10 15.14
C VAL A 29 6.03 0.41 14.87
N ASP A 30 6.41 1.59 15.38
CA ASP A 30 7.75 2.13 15.20
C ASP A 30 8.77 1.26 15.95
N THR A 31 8.46 0.91 17.19
CA THR A 31 9.25 0.05 18.06
C THR A 31 9.40 -1.36 17.49
N ALA A 32 8.31 -1.94 16.98
CA ALA A 32 8.28 -3.30 16.41
C ALA A 32 9.13 -3.46 15.14
N PHE A 33 9.34 -2.36 14.42
CA PHE A 33 10.12 -2.32 13.18
C PHE A 33 11.49 -1.62 13.34
N THR A 34 11.92 -1.30 14.56
CA THR A 34 13.34 -0.98 14.81
C THR A 34 14.22 -2.13 14.33
N ALA A 35 15.43 -1.81 13.87
CA ALA A 35 16.31 -2.81 13.27
C ALA A 35 16.54 -4.01 14.18
N ASP A 36 16.88 -3.75 15.44
CA ASP A 36 17.11 -4.78 16.44
C ASP A 36 15.88 -5.67 16.66
N ASN A 37 14.69 -5.10 16.83
CA ASN A 37 13.48 -5.88 17.11
C ASN A 37 13.00 -6.67 15.91
N LEU A 38 13.04 -6.08 14.71
CA LEU A 38 12.62 -6.77 13.48
C LEU A 38 13.52 -7.97 13.19
N ILE A 39 14.84 -7.79 13.26
CA ILE A 39 15.82 -8.86 13.01
C ILE A 39 15.68 -9.96 14.08
N LYS A 40 15.65 -9.56 15.36
CA LYS A 40 15.51 -10.47 16.50
C LYS A 40 14.26 -11.33 16.38
N PHE A 41 13.11 -10.71 16.13
CA PHE A 41 11.86 -11.44 16.05
C PHE A 41 11.78 -12.33 14.80
N ALA A 42 12.27 -11.86 13.65
CA ALA A 42 12.33 -12.67 12.44
C ALA A 42 13.19 -13.93 12.63
N ASN A 43 14.38 -13.78 13.21
CA ASN A 43 15.25 -14.91 13.53
C ASN A 43 14.59 -15.88 14.52
N TYR A 44 13.91 -15.37 15.54
CA TYR A 44 13.16 -16.21 16.48
C TYR A 44 12.07 -17.04 15.77
N VAL A 45 11.32 -16.43 14.84
CA VAL A 45 10.30 -17.14 14.06
C VAL A 45 10.93 -18.18 13.15
N ASP A 46 12.10 -17.91 12.56
CA ASP A 46 12.83 -18.86 11.73
C ASP A 46 13.30 -20.08 12.54
N ASP A 47 13.91 -19.85 13.70
CA ASP A 47 14.36 -20.92 14.60
C ASP A 47 13.17 -21.78 15.07
N PHE A 48 12.05 -21.14 15.41
CA PHE A 48 10.81 -21.85 15.74
C PHE A 48 10.30 -22.67 14.55
N ASN A 49 10.26 -22.12 13.34
CA ASN A 49 9.76 -22.81 12.16
C ASN A 49 10.65 -23.99 11.73
N LEU A 50 11.96 -23.92 11.99
CA LEU A 50 12.89 -25.02 11.77
C LEU A 50 12.62 -26.17 12.75
N LYS A 51 12.31 -25.86 14.01
CA LYS A 51 12.01 -26.86 15.05
C LYS A 51 10.59 -27.43 14.94
N GLU A 52 9.63 -26.60 14.59
CA GLU A 52 8.20 -26.94 14.52
C GLU A 52 7.60 -26.74 13.10
N PRO A 53 8.09 -27.45 12.05
CA PRO A 53 7.66 -27.20 10.67
C PRO A 53 6.14 -27.35 10.45
N LYS A 54 5.50 -28.26 11.19
CA LYS A 54 4.04 -28.49 11.13
C LYS A 54 3.21 -27.33 11.69
N HIS A 55 3.83 -26.47 12.50
CA HIS A 55 3.17 -25.35 13.18
C HIS A 55 3.76 -23.99 12.77
N ALA A 56 4.45 -23.96 11.62
CA ALA A 56 5.16 -22.79 11.14
C ALA A 56 4.31 -21.51 11.19
N LYS A 57 4.93 -20.44 11.67
CA LYS A 57 4.34 -19.11 11.81
C LYS A 57 4.95 -18.14 10.80
N SER A 58 4.21 -17.07 10.53
CA SER A 58 4.66 -15.98 9.66
C SER A 58 4.75 -14.70 10.46
N VAL A 59 5.92 -14.06 10.42
CA VAL A 59 6.16 -12.73 11.02
C VAL A 59 5.10 -11.74 10.54
N LEU A 60 4.88 -11.66 9.21
CA LEU A 60 3.89 -10.75 8.63
C LEU A 60 2.47 -11.01 9.14
N LYS A 61 2.06 -12.28 9.29
CA LYS A 61 0.71 -12.59 9.82
C LYS A 61 0.58 -12.16 11.27
N ILE A 62 1.63 -12.34 12.09
CA ILE A 62 1.62 -11.92 13.50
C ILE A 62 1.50 -10.40 13.59
N TYR A 63 2.31 -9.67 12.81
CA TYR A 63 2.27 -8.20 12.80
C TYR A 63 0.92 -7.67 12.28
N ARG A 64 0.38 -8.27 11.22
CA ARG A 64 -0.92 -7.89 10.61
C ARG A 64 -2.11 -8.12 11.55
N ASN A 65 -2.00 -9.02 12.52
CA ASN A 65 -3.02 -9.19 13.54
C ASN A 65 -3.10 -7.99 14.49
N ARG A 66 -2.10 -7.10 14.52
CA ARG A 66 -2.03 -5.93 15.41
C ARG A 66 -1.97 -4.60 14.68
N PHE A 67 -1.28 -4.53 13.56
CA PHE A 67 -1.03 -3.30 12.83
C PHE A 67 -1.80 -3.26 11.51
N ARG A 68 -2.15 -2.05 11.07
CA ARG A 68 -2.81 -1.84 9.78
C ARG A 68 -1.81 -2.13 8.66
N ASP A 69 -2.31 -2.73 7.57
CA ASP A 69 -1.50 -3.08 6.39
C ASP A 69 -0.65 -1.90 5.87
N ALA A 70 -1.20 -0.67 5.87
CA ALA A 70 -0.51 0.51 5.36
C ALA A 70 0.69 0.91 6.23
N ASP A 71 0.52 0.92 7.56
CA ASP A 71 1.55 1.33 8.51
C ASP A 71 2.72 0.33 8.48
N MET A 72 2.41 -0.97 8.44
CA MET A 72 3.42 -2.03 8.28
C MET A 72 4.19 -1.90 6.97
N ALA A 73 3.50 -1.58 5.88
CA ALA A 73 4.15 -1.51 4.58
C ALA A 73 5.10 -0.30 4.49
N ILE A 74 4.76 0.85 5.09
CA ILE A 74 5.69 1.99 5.22
C ILE A 74 6.97 1.56 5.98
N LYS A 75 6.83 0.79 7.06
CA LYS A 75 7.98 0.29 7.81
C LYS A 75 8.81 -0.74 7.07
N LEU A 76 8.16 -1.64 6.31
CA LEU A 76 8.87 -2.58 5.44
C LEU A 76 9.66 -1.87 4.34
N VAL A 77 9.16 -0.75 3.80
CA VAL A 77 9.93 0.08 2.86
C VAL A 77 11.19 0.62 3.55
N ALA A 78 11.03 1.25 4.71
CA ALA A 78 12.17 1.78 5.46
C ALA A 78 13.21 0.71 5.80
N ALA A 79 12.75 -0.50 6.14
CA ALA A 79 13.61 -1.64 6.41
C ALA A 79 14.30 -2.21 5.15
N LEU A 80 13.79 -1.96 3.94
CA LEU A 80 14.50 -2.30 2.69
C LEU A 80 15.62 -1.30 2.38
N ASP A 81 15.45 -0.04 2.80
CA ASP A 81 16.42 1.03 2.56
C ASP A 81 17.61 0.94 3.54
N ASP A 82 17.38 0.46 4.76
CA ASP A 82 18.41 0.24 5.77
C ASP A 82 19.23 -1.06 5.49
N PRO A 83 20.56 -0.97 5.30
CA PRO A 83 21.42 -2.13 5.08
C PRO A 83 21.32 -3.21 6.16
N ALA A 84 21.09 -2.85 7.43
CA ALA A 84 21.03 -3.80 8.54
C ALA A 84 19.79 -4.70 8.46
N THR A 85 18.67 -4.15 7.98
CA THR A 85 17.36 -4.82 7.96
C THR A 85 16.94 -5.33 6.59
N ARG A 86 17.63 -4.91 5.51
CA ARG A 86 17.30 -5.22 4.12
C ARG A 86 17.07 -6.71 3.86
N ALA A 87 17.95 -7.58 4.36
CA ALA A 87 17.83 -9.02 4.12
C ALA A 87 16.55 -9.62 4.75
N VAL A 88 16.24 -9.22 5.98
CA VAL A 88 15.01 -9.65 6.67
C VAL A 88 13.79 -9.07 5.95
N ALA A 89 13.81 -7.78 5.61
CA ALA A 89 12.72 -7.13 4.91
C ALA A 89 12.44 -7.78 3.54
N GLN A 90 13.47 -8.15 2.77
CA GLN A 90 13.35 -8.90 1.52
C GLN A 90 12.72 -10.27 1.73
N LYS A 91 13.13 -11.02 2.75
CA LYS A 91 12.54 -12.32 3.08
C LYS A 91 11.07 -12.22 3.46
N LEU A 92 10.66 -11.12 4.10
CA LEU A 92 9.27 -10.86 4.45
C LEU A 92 8.44 -10.44 3.23
N GLN A 93 9.04 -10.15 2.07
CA GLN A 93 8.27 -9.90 0.86
C GLN A 93 7.59 -11.18 0.36
N THR A 94 6.28 -11.08 0.15
CA THR A 94 5.44 -12.05 -0.56
C THR A 94 4.98 -11.36 -1.84
N PRO A 95 4.53 -12.08 -2.90
CA PRO A 95 4.06 -11.43 -4.11
C PRO A 95 2.99 -10.35 -3.86
N ALA A 96 2.09 -10.59 -2.90
CA ALA A 96 1.05 -9.64 -2.51
C ALA A 96 1.59 -8.42 -1.73
N THR A 97 2.59 -8.61 -0.86
CA THR A 97 3.23 -7.49 -0.15
C THR A 97 4.18 -6.73 -1.06
N SER A 98 4.90 -7.38 -1.98
CA SER A 98 5.72 -6.71 -3.00
C SER A 98 4.91 -5.76 -3.87
N GLN A 99 3.74 -6.17 -4.37
CA GLN A 99 2.90 -5.26 -5.17
C GLN A 99 2.43 -4.02 -4.38
N LYS A 100 2.01 -4.21 -3.12
CA LYS A 100 1.62 -3.10 -2.23
C LYS A 100 2.81 -2.21 -1.87
N LEU A 101 3.98 -2.81 -1.68
CA LEU A 101 5.22 -2.14 -1.33
C LEU A 101 5.75 -1.35 -2.51
N ASP A 102 5.71 -1.90 -3.72
CA ASP A 102 6.04 -1.19 -4.96
C ASP A 102 5.14 0.02 -5.15
N ALA A 103 3.83 -0.11 -4.89
CA ALA A 103 2.90 1.01 -4.93
C ALA A 103 3.23 2.08 -3.88
N LEU A 104 3.66 1.69 -2.67
CA LEU A 104 4.05 2.60 -1.59
C LEU A 104 5.43 3.24 -1.78
N VAL A 105 6.45 2.50 -2.23
CA VAL A 105 7.77 3.01 -2.62
C VAL A 105 7.62 4.02 -3.73
N LYS A 106 6.80 3.70 -4.74
CA LYS A 106 6.39 4.64 -5.77
C LYS A 106 5.69 5.86 -5.16
N PHE A 107 4.77 5.68 -4.22
CA PHE A 107 4.07 6.79 -3.55
C PHE A 107 5.02 7.70 -2.73
N ILE A 108 5.95 7.13 -1.98
CA ILE A 108 6.92 7.81 -1.12
C ILE A 108 8.04 8.46 -1.95
N GLY A 109 8.46 7.82 -3.04
CA GLY A 109 9.43 8.33 -4.02
C GLY A 109 8.93 9.54 -4.80
N LEU A 110 7.64 9.89 -4.70
CA LEU A 110 7.06 11.11 -5.26
C LEU A 110 7.39 12.35 -4.43
N LYS A 111 8.69 12.57 -4.15
CA LYS A 111 9.20 13.88 -3.71
C LYS A 111 9.04 14.99 -4.78
N GLY A 112 8.31 14.73 -5.87
CA GLY A 112 8.07 15.62 -6.99
C GLY A 112 6.61 15.72 -7.40
N GLY A 113 5.72 16.13 -6.49
CA GLY A 113 4.41 16.68 -6.82
C GLY A 113 3.34 15.72 -7.36
N GLU A 114 2.10 16.19 -7.22
CA GLU A 114 0.85 15.44 -7.40
C GLU A 114 0.63 14.87 -8.81
N ARG A 115 1.27 15.45 -9.84
CA ARG A 115 1.19 14.99 -11.24
C ARG A 115 1.94 13.67 -11.49
N ASN A 116 3.07 13.47 -10.81
CA ASN A 116 3.83 12.22 -10.94
C ASN A 116 3.08 11.03 -10.31
N LEU A 117 2.23 11.29 -9.31
CA LEU A 117 1.37 10.26 -8.69
C LEU A 117 0.38 9.68 -9.69
N ILE A 118 -0.39 10.52 -10.39
CA ILE A 118 -1.41 10.05 -11.35
C ILE A 118 -0.76 9.31 -12.52
N SER A 119 0.38 9.78 -13.01
CA SER A 119 1.14 9.09 -14.07
C SER A 119 1.55 7.68 -13.65
N THR A 120 2.09 7.55 -12.44
CA THR A 120 2.54 6.27 -11.87
C THR A 120 1.39 5.31 -11.60
N LEU A 121 0.26 5.82 -11.09
CA LEU A 121 -0.95 5.03 -10.88
C LEU A 121 -1.48 4.52 -12.22
N ASN A 122 -1.52 5.34 -13.27
CA ASN A 122 -1.92 4.89 -14.60
C ASN A 122 -1.04 3.74 -15.13
N GLN A 123 0.28 3.80 -14.90
CA GLN A 123 1.20 2.72 -15.28
C GLN A 123 0.98 1.44 -14.46
N THR A 124 0.55 1.57 -13.21
CA THR A 124 0.39 0.43 -12.28
C THR A 124 -0.95 -0.27 -12.47
N PHE A 125 -2.03 0.49 -12.73
CA PHE A 125 -3.38 -0.05 -12.91
C PHE A 125 -3.68 -0.47 -14.35
N GLY A 126 -2.73 -0.35 -15.29
CA GLY A 126 -2.85 -0.88 -16.66
C GLY A 126 -3.52 0.07 -17.66
N SER A 127 -4.47 0.91 -17.23
CA SER A 127 -5.10 1.92 -18.10
C SER A 127 -5.68 3.13 -17.34
N LYS A 128 -5.86 4.26 -18.06
CA LYS A 128 -6.57 5.45 -17.53
C LYS A 128 -8.00 5.13 -17.08
N ARG A 129 -8.65 4.19 -17.79
CA ARG A 129 -10.00 3.68 -17.49
C ARG A 129 -10.05 2.93 -16.17
N GLU A 130 -9.14 1.98 -15.97
CA GLU A 130 -9.09 1.17 -14.74
C GLU A 130 -8.79 2.04 -13.52
N LEU A 131 -7.86 2.99 -13.63
CA LEU A 131 -7.61 3.93 -12.55
C LEU A 131 -8.86 4.79 -12.24
N ALA A 132 -9.56 5.28 -13.26
CA ALA A 132 -10.79 6.07 -13.07
C ALA A 132 -11.88 5.28 -12.33
N SER A 133 -12.06 4.01 -12.69
CA SER A 133 -13.01 3.10 -12.03
C SER A 133 -12.62 2.83 -10.58
N VAL A 134 -11.35 2.49 -10.32
CA VAL A 134 -10.85 2.26 -8.95
C VAL A 134 -11.04 3.49 -8.07
N LEU A 135 -10.65 4.68 -8.56
CA LEU A 135 -10.81 5.92 -7.81
C LEU A 135 -12.29 6.29 -7.59
N ASN A 136 -13.18 5.93 -8.52
CA ASN A 136 -14.61 6.15 -8.35
C ASN A 136 -15.24 5.18 -7.35
N SER A 137 -14.87 3.89 -7.37
CA SER A 137 -15.35 2.89 -6.40
C SER A 137 -14.95 3.22 -4.96
N ALA A 138 -13.81 3.89 -4.78
CA ALA A 138 -13.33 4.36 -3.49
C ALA A 138 -14.00 5.66 -3.01
N SER A 139 -14.80 6.32 -3.87
CA SER A 139 -15.52 7.55 -3.56
C SER A 139 -16.94 7.22 -3.12
N THR A 140 -17.29 7.54 -1.87
CA THR A 140 -18.66 7.34 -1.34
C THR A 140 -19.59 8.52 -1.57
N THR A 141 -19.06 9.65 -2.09
CA THR A 141 -19.81 10.89 -2.32
C THR A 141 -19.99 11.20 -3.80
N THR A 142 -20.91 12.12 -4.09
CA THR A 142 -21.14 12.69 -5.42
C THR A 142 -20.07 13.70 -5.83
N GLU A 143 -19.33 14.25 -4.86
CA GLU A 143 -18.19 15.13 -5.11
C GLU A 143 -16.93 14.36 -5.50
N ALA A 144 -16.03 15.01 -6.23
CA ALA A 144 -14.74 14.44 -6.57
C ALA A 144 -13.81 14.47 -5.34
N THR A 145 -13.23 13.32 -4.99
CA THR A 145 -12.17 13.25 -3.98
C THR A 145 -10.89 13.96 -4.44
N THR A 146 -9.98 14.25 -3.52
CA THR A 146 -8.67 14.85 -3.83
C THR A 146 -7.90 14.08 -4.92
N LEU A 147 -7.93 12.74 -4.91
CA LEU A 147 -7.26 11.93 -5.93
C LEU A 147 -7.97 12.00 -7.29
N GLN A 148 -9.31 12.04 -7.29
CA GLN A 148 -10.09 12.23 -8.52
C GLN A 148 -9.83 13.61 -9.12
N LYS A 149 -9.82 14.68 -8.32
CA LYS A 149 -9.49 16.05 -8.78
C LYS A 149 -8.11 16.10 -9.44
N LYS A 150 -7.09 15.47 -8.83
CA LYS A 150 -5.74 15.35 -9.43
C LYS A 150 -5.73 14.56 -10.74
N GLN A 151 -6.47 13.45 -10.79
CA GLN A 151 -6.65 12.68 -12.02
C GLN A 151 -7.27 13.57 -13.11
N PHE A 152 -8.28 14.35 -12.76
CA PHE A 152 -8.98 15.25 -13.68
C PHE A 152 -8.08 16.39 -14.16
N SER A 153 -7.29 17.02 -13.28
CA SER A 153 -6.29 18.03 -13.70
C SER A 153 -5.27 17.45 -14.69
N THR A 154 -4.89 16.17 -14.52
CA THR A 154 -4.00 15.47 -15.46
C THR A 154 -4.68 15.28 -16.81
N TRP A 155 -5.96 14.91 -16.82
CA TRP A 155 -6.75 14.80 -18.06
C TRP A 155 -6.87 16.15 -18.77
N ILE A 156 -7.18 17.23 -18.04
CA ILE A 156 -7.26 18.59 -18.58
C ILE A 156 -5.95 19.00 -19.25
N ALA A 157 -4.83 18.77 -18.58
CA ALA A 157 -3.48 19.03 -19.11
C ALA A 157 -3.16 18.19 -20.36
N GLN A 158 -3.78 17.02 -20.51
CA GLN A 158 -3.67 16.14 -21.68
C GLN A 158 -4.68 16.47 -22.80
N GLY A 159 -5.41 17.59 -22.69
CA GLY A 159 -6.38 18.00 -23.70
C GLY A 159 -7.74 17.30 -23.60
N ILE A 160 -7.99 16.58 -22.50
CA ILE A 160 -9.31 16.01 -22.24
C ILE A 160 -10.26 17.11 -21.76
N ARG A 161 -11.48 17.06 -22.26
CA ARG A 161 -12.55 18.01 -22.07
C ARG A 161 -13.88 17.26 -21.90
N PRO A 162 -14.92 17.87 -21.31
CA PRO A 162 -16.20 17.19 -21.11
C PRO A 162 -16.80 16.60 -22.39
N GLU A 163 -16.56 17.23 -23.54
CA GLU A 163 -17.03 16.79 -24.85
C GLU A 163 -16.29 15.56 -25.42
N ASN A 164 -15.04 15.32 -25.00
CA ASN A 164 -14.20 14.25 -25.56
C ASN A 164 -13.80 13.18 -24.53
N ILE A 165 -14.22 13.29 -23.27
CA ILE A 165 -13.84 12.34 -22.21
C ILE A 165 -14.23 10.89 -22.52
N MET A 166 -15.39 10.66 -23.13
CA MET A 166 -15.86 9.31 -23.45
C MET A 166 -14.95 8.62 -24.46
N SER A 167 -14.53 9.32 -25.51
CA SER A 167 -13.58 8.78 -26.49
C SER A 167 -12.15 8.80 -25.97
N GLY A 168 -11.74 9.83 -25.24
CA GLY A 168 -10.36 10.05 -24.80
C GLY A 168 -9.90 9.25 -23.57
N ILE A 169 -10.83 8.87 -22.68
CA ILE A 169 -10.51 8.07 -21.48
C ILE A 169 -11.09 6.67 -21.58
N PHE A 170 -12.35 6.56 -22.01
CA PHE A 170 -13.09 5.30 -22.01
C PHE A 170 -13.09 4.59 -23.37
N THR A 171 -12.47 5.20 -24.39
CA THR A 171 -12.33 4.66 -25.76
C THR A 171 -13.66 4.21 -26.35
N LYS A 172 -14.74 4.97 -26.11
CA LYS A 172 -16.08 4.64 -26.60
C LYS A 172 -17.00 5.85 -26.78
N GLY A 173 -18.15 5.62 -27.42
CA GLY A 173 -19.19 6.63 -27.60
C GLY A 173 -20.03 6.86 -26.35
N VAL A 174 -20.64 8.05 -26.24
CA VAL A 174 -21.51 8.47 -25.11
C VAL A 174 -22.68 7.49 -24.92
N ASN A 175 -23.24 6.98 -26.00
CA ASN A 175 -24.38 6.05 -25.96
C ASN A 175 -24.03 4.67 -25.39
N SER A 176 -22.74 4.35 -25.23
CA SER A 176 -22.24 3.08 -24.68
C SER A 176 -21.65 3.23 -23.27
N ALA A 177 -21.90 4.36 -22.61
CA ALA A 177 -21.43 4.63 -21.25
C ALA A 177 -22.17 3.76 -20.23
N THR A 178 -21.42 3.12 -19.34
CA THR A 178 -21.98 2.48 -18.13
C THR A 178 -22.40 3.55 -17.13
N ASP A 179 -23.24 3.18 -16.16
CA ASP A 179 -23.68 4.13 -15.14
C ASP A 179 -22.51 4.62 -14.28
N GLU A 180 -21.52 3.78 -14.02
CA GLU A 180 -20.27 4.17 -13.35
C GLU A 180 -19.53 5.27 -14.12
N GLU A 181 -19.40 5.14 -15.45
CA GLU A 181 -18.69 6.11 -16.26
C GLU A 181 -19.46 7.42 -16.38
N LYS A 182 -20.80 7.37 -16.43
CA LYS A 182 -21.63 8.57 -16.35
C LYS A 182 -21.38 9.34 -15.05
N VAL A 183 -21.20 8.64 -13.92
CA VAL A 183 -20.84 9.26 -12.64
C VAL A 183 -19.47 9.92 -12.73
N ILE A 184 -18.47 9.23 -13.29
CA ILE A 184 -17.11 9.79 -13.45
C ILE A 184 -17.14 11.03 -14.36
N VAL A 185 -17.88 10.98 -15.47
CA VAL A 185 -18.06 12.10 -16.40
C VAL A 185 -18.73 13.29 -15.70
N THR A 186 -19.74 13.02 -14.87
CA THR A 186 -20.43 14.07 -14.10
C THR A 186 -19.49 14.76 -13.12
N LYS A 187 -18.70 13.99 -12.37
CA LYS A 187 -17.68 14.51 -11.44
C LYS A 187 -16.60 15.32 -12.17
N PHE A 188 -16.13 14.80 -13.31
CA PHE A 188 -15.15 15.50 -14.14
C PHE A 188 -15.72 16.82 -14.67
N LYS A 189 -16.96 16.83 -15.17
CA LYS A 189 -17.61 18.05 -15.68
C LYS A 189 -17.75 19.11 -14.60
N ALA A 190 -18.18 18.72 -13.39
CA ALA A 190 -18.30 19.64 -12.26
C ALA A 190 -16.94 20.26 -11.89
N PHE A 191 -15.89 19.44 -11.81
CA PHE A 191 -14.53 19.92 -11.56
C PHE A 191 -14.00 20.81 -12.69
N TYR A 192 -14.20 20.42 -13.95
CA TYR A 192 -13.78 21.22 -15.10
C TYR A 192 -14.42 22.62 -15.10
N GLN A 193 -15.69 22.71 -14.68
CA GLN A 193 -16.39 23.98 -14.55
C GLN A 193 -15.85 24.84 -13.40
N SER A 194 -15.47 24.25 -12.26
CA SER A 194 -14.90 25.03 -11.15
C SER A 194 -13.56 25.67 -11.52
N GLU A 195 -12.73 24.99 -12.31
CA GLU A 195 -11.41 25.48 -12.74
C GLU A 195 -11.48 26.61 -13.79
N LEU A 196 -12.65 26.87 -14.40
CA LEU A 196 -12.84 27.98 -15.33
C LEU A 196 -13.27 29.28 -14.65
N HIS A 197 -13.62 29.22 -13.37
CA HIS A 197 -14.18 30.33 -12.60
C HIS A 197 -13.32 30.75 -11.40
N GLU A 198 -12.11 30.19 -11.27
CA GLU A 198 -11.04 30.66 -10.37
C GLU A 198 -10.07 31.60 -11.11
#